data_AF-A0A9D6B529-F1
#
_entry.id   AF-A0A9D6B529-F1
#
_cell.length_a   1.000
_cell.length_b   1.000
_cell.length_c   1.000
_cell.angle_alpha   90.00
_cell.angle_beta   90.00
_cell.angle_gamma   90.00
#
_symmetry.space_group_name_H-M   'P 1'
#
loop_
_entity.id
_entity.type
_entity.pdbx_description
1 polymer ?
#
loop_
_entity_poly.entity_id
_entity_poly.type
_entity_poly.pdbx_seq_one_letter_code
_entity_poly.pdbx_strand_id
1 'polypeptide(L)'
;MKWPSRTSEPLVSPALVRVVASVLLVIGIFLIYIAATNYEMLGIWPAILIGFGGVTTSGLAIVSIITADPTWIMLDLILPG
;
A
#
# COMPACT_ATOMS: atom_id res chain seq x y z
N MET A 1 -19.01 -39.76 8.80
CA MET A 1 -18.61 -38.53 9.50
C MET A 1 -18.31 -37.46 8.44
N LYS A 2 -19.17 -36.46 8.27
CA LYS A 2 -18.90 -35.30 7.41
C LYS A 2 -18.18 -34.26 8.27
N TRP A 3 -16.96 -33.92 7.90
CA TRP A 3 -16.25 -32.79 8.52
C TRP A 3 -17.08 -31.52 8.28
N PRO A 4 -17.37 -30.70 9.31
CA PRO A 4 -17.92 -29.38 9.07
C PRO A 4 -16.85 -28.58 8.32
N SER A 5 -17.11 -28.29 7.05
CA SER A 5 -16.33 -27.34 6.28
C SER A 5 -16.42 -26.00 7.00
N ARG A 6 -15.35 -25.61 7.71
CA ARG A 6 -15.19 -24.24 8.21
C ARG A 6 -15.29 -23.32 7.00
N THR A 7 -16.43 -22.66 6.85
CA THR A 7 -16.54 -21.48 6.01
C THR A 7 -15.56 -20.48 6.58
N SER A 8 -14.42 -20.31 5.92
CA SER A 8 -13.43 -19.30 6.26
C SER A 8 -14.09 -17.94 6.08
N GLU A 9 -14.64 -17.38 7.16
CA GLU A 9 -15.02 -15.98 7.14
C GLU A 9 -13.79 -15.16 6.74
N PRO A 10 -13.93 -14.19 5.82
CA PRO A 10 -12.82 -13.32 5.49
C PRO A 10 -12.33 -12.65 6.79
N LEU A 11 -11.06 -12.89 7.14
CA LEU A 11 -10.41 -12.36 8.34
C LEU A 11 -10.53 -10.84 8.47
N VAL A 12 -10.73 -10.13 7.35
CA VAL A 12 -10.81 -8.68 7.27
C VAL A 12 -11.94 -8.29 6.31
N SER A 13 -12.74 -7.29 6.68
CA SER A 13 -13.83 -6.83 5.81
C SER A 13 -13.26 -6.13 4.56
N PRO A 14 -13.83 -6.38 3.36
CA PRO A 14 -13.41 -5.70 2.13
C PRO A 14 -13.47 -4.17 2.22
N ALA A 15 -14.41 -3.65 3.02
CA ALA A 15 -14.52 -2.21 3.27
C ALA A 15 -13.32 -1.66 4.05
N LEU A 16 -12.85 -2.38 5.08
CA LEU A 16 -11.68 -1.97 5.86
C LEU A 16 -10.42 -1.98 4.99
N VAL A 17 -10.25 -2.99 4.15
CA VAL A 17 -9.12 -3.08 3.20
C VAL A 17 -9.07 -1.84 2.32
N ARG A 18 -10.20 -1.44 1.73
CA ARG A 18 -10.27 -0.23 0.88
C ARG A 18 -9.98 1.05 1.64
N VAL A 19 -10.43 1.18 2.89
CA VAL A 19 -10.14 2.34 3.73
C VAL A 19 -8.65 2.44 4.02
N VAL A 20 -8.02 1.36 4.47
CA VAL A 20 -6.58 1.33 4.78
C VAL A 20 -5.76 1.57 3.51
N ALA A 21 -6.11 0.93 2.39
CA ALA A 21 -5.45 1.18 1.11
C ALA A 21 -5.59 2.63 0.65
N SER A 22 -6.73 3.28 0.89
CA SER A 22 -6.90 4.71 0.56
C SER A 22 -5.98 5.60 1.38
N VAL A 23 -5.76 5.28 2.66
CA VAL A 23 -4.79 6.00 3.50
C VAL A 23 -3.37 5.81 2.98
N LEU A 24 -2.99 4.57 2.64
CA LEU A 24 -1.67 4.27 2.07
C LEU A 24 -1.46 4.96 0.72
N LEU A 25 -2.49 5.05 -0.11
CA LEU A 25 -2.43 5.77 -1.38
C LEU A 25 -2.11 7.26 -1.17
N VAL A 26 -2.75 7.91 -0.20
CA VAL A 26 -2.46 9.32 0.14
C VAL A 26 -1.02 9.48 0.60
N ILE A 27 -0.53 8.57 1.44
CA ILE A 27 0.87 8.57 1.90
C ILE A 27 1.84 8.40 0.72
N GLY A 28 1.58 7.43 -0.16
CA GLY A 28 2.41 7.18 -1.34
C GLY A 28 2.49 8.38 -2.28
N ILE A 29 1.35 9.03 -2.57
CA ILE A 29 1.29 10.26 -3.37
C ILE A 29 2.07 11.40 -2.69
N PHE A 30 1.96 11.51 -1.37
CA PHE A 30 2.68 12.52 -0.61
C PHE A 30 4.20 12.32 -0.65
N LEU A 31 4.68 11.08 -0.58
CA LEU A 31 6.11 10.76 -0.73
C LEU A 31 6.62 11.10 -2.14
N ILE A 32 5.85 10.77 -3.17
CA ILE A 32 6.18 11.17 -4.56
C ILE A 32 6.27 12.70 -4.66
N TYR A 33 5.32 13.42 -4.07
CA TYR A 33 5.32 14.87 -4.05
C TYR A 33 6.54 15.45 -3.35
N ILE A 34 6.92 14.93 -2.18
CA ILE A 34 8.13 15.35 -1.46
C ILE A 34 9.37 15.13 -2.33
N ALA A 35 9.53 13.93 -2.91
CA ALA A 35 10.66 13.60 -3.77
C ALA A 35 10.75 14.54 -4.97
N ALA A 36 9.63 14.86 -5.61
CA ALA A 36 9.58 15.73 -6.78
C ALA A 36 9.87 17.21 -6.44
N THR A 37 9.45 17.69 -5.27
CA THR A 37 9.57 19.11 -4.90
C THR A 37 10.83 19.44 -4.08
N ASN A 38 11.44 18.45 -3.44
CA ASN A 38 12.58 18.65 -2.55
C ASN A 38 13.86 17.94 -3.03
N TYR A 39 13.95 17.54 -4.31
CA TYR A 39 15.12 16.79 -4.81
C TYR A 39 16.45 17.54 -4.67
N GLU A 40 16.43 18.87 -4.72
CA GLU A 40 17.63 19.71 -4.54
C GLU A 40 18.10 19.74 -3.07
N MET A 41 17.16 19.70 -2.13
CA MET A 41 17.46 19.72 -0.68
C MET A 41 17.83 18.33 -0.15
N LEU A 42 17.13 17.29 -0.62
CA LEU A 42 17.33 15.90 -0.21
C LEU A 42 18.55 15.26 -0.90
N GLY A 43 18.97 15.80 -2.04
CA GLY A 43 19.89 15.15 -2.95
C GLY A 43 19.19 14.11 -3.84
N ILE A 44 19.77 13.88 -5.01
CA ILE A 44 19.20 13.00 -6.05
C ILE A 44 18.95 11.57 -5.55
N TRP A 45 19.92 10.97 -4.84
CA TRP A 45 19.79 9.58 -4.44
C TRP A 45 18.69 9.34 -3.39
N PRO A 46 18.60 10.12 -2.30
CA PRO A 46 17.48 10.00 -1.37
C PRO A 46 16.13 10.32 -2.01
N ALA A 47 16.07 11.33 -2.90
CA ALA A 47 14.84 11.66 -3.60
C ALA A 47 14.35 10.53 -4.51
N ILE A 48 15.26 9.83 -5.20
CA ILE A 48 14.91 8.65 -6.02
C ILE A 48 14.37 7.52 -5.15
N LEU A 49 15.01 7.22 -4.01
CA LEU A 49 14.54 6.15 -3.11
C LEU A 49 13.15 6.46 -2.55
N ILE A 50 12.94 7.69 -2.04
CA ILE A 50 11.64 8.13 -1.51
C ILE A 50 10.57 8.14 -2.60
N GLY A 51 10.91 8.63 -3.80
CA GLY A 51 9.99 8.66 -4.93
C GLY A 51 9.60 7.25 -5.37
N PHE A 52 10.57 6.34 -5.45
CA PHE A 52 10.32 4.94 -5.79
C PHE A 52 9.44 4.26 -4.73
N GLY A 53 9.71 4.49 -3.45
CA GLY A 53 8.90 4.01 -2.34
C GLY A 53 7.46 4.51 -2.40
N GLY A 54 7.28 5.80 -2.67
CA GLY A 54 5.96 6.38 -2.87
C GLY A 54 5.20 5.77 -4.06
N VAL A 55 5.90 5.45 -5.15
CA VAL A 55 5.32 4.76 -6.33
C VAL A 55 4.90 3.33 -5.98
N THR A 56 5.75 2.57 -5.29
CA THR A 56 5.42 1.18 -4.90
C THR A 56 4.23 1.14 -3.95
N THR A 57 4.23 1.99 -2.91
CA THR A 57 3.11 2.09 -1.96
C THR A 57 1.81 2.50 -2.65
N SER A 58 1.87 3.49 -3.55
CA SER A 58 0.69 3.89 -4.34
C SER A 58 0.17 2.76 -5.22
N GLY A 59 1.08 2.02 -5.88
CA GLY A 59 0.72 0.90 -6.74
C GLY A 59 0.05 -0.24 -5.96
N LEU A 60 0.65 -0.66 -4.83
CA LEU A 60 0.10 -1.71 -3.97
C LEU A 60 -1.25 -1.29 -3.37
N ALA A 61 -1.38 -0.04 -2.96
CA ALA A 61 -2.65 0.52 -2.49
C ALA A 61 -3.74 0.48 -3.57
N ILE A 62 -3.45 0.90 -4.81
CA ILE A 62 -4.41 0.85 -5.93
C ILE A 62 -4.86 -0.59 -6.18
N VAL A 63 -3.92 -1.54 -6.25
CA VAL A 63 -4.26 -2.95 -6.46
C VAL A 63 -5.14 -3.47 -5.33
N SER A 64 -4.85 -3.11 -4.07
CA SER A 64 -5.67 -3.50 -2.93
C SER A 64 -7.09 -2.89 -2.97
N ILE A 65 -7.23 -1.64 -3.42
CA ILE A 65 -8.56 -1.02 -3.59
C ILE A 65 -9.40 -1.79 -4.61
N ILE A 66 -8.80 -2.13 -5.75
CA ILE A 66 -9.46 -2.81 -6.87
C ILE A 66 -9.82 -4.25 -6.49
N THR A 67 -8.86 -5.00 -5.95
CA THR A 67 -9.01 -6.42 -5.62
C THR A 67 -9.72 -6.67 -4.29
N ALA A 68 -9.77 -5.66 -3.42
CA ALA A 68 -10.18 -5.77 -2.02
C ALA A 68 -9.42 -6.86 -1.24
N ASP A 69 -8.21 -7.21 -1.68
CA ASP A 69 -7.35 -8.20 -1.04
C ASP A 69 -6.37 -7.51 -0.07
N PRO A 70 -6.39 -7.88 1.23
CA PRO A 70 -5.49 -7.32 2.23
C PRO A 70 -4.01 -7.68 2.00
N THR A 71 -3.72 -8.73 1.23
CA THR A 71 -2.35 -9.21 0.99
C THR A 71 -1.44 -8.12 0.41
N TRP A 72 -1.98 -7.27 -0.45
CA TRP A 72 -1.24 -6.16 -1.06
C TRP A 72 -0.86 -5.07 -0.05
N ILE A 73 -1.74 -4.79 0.91
CA ILE A 73 -1.45 -3.90 2.04
C ILE A 73 -0.40 -4.54 2.95
N MET A 74 -0.54 -5.83 3.24
CA MET A 74 0.44 -6.51 4.09
C MET A 74 1.82 -6.55 3.44
N LEU A 75 1.89 -6.72 2.12
CA LEU A 75 3.14 -6.67 1.38
C LEU A 75 3.80 -5.29 1.48
N ASP A 76 3.01 -4.22 1.34
CA ASP A 76 3.48 -2.84 1.53
C ASP A 76 3.95 -2.57 2.97
N LEU A 77 3.29 -3.15 3.97
CA LEU A 77 3.70 -3.00 5.38
C LEU A 77 4.95 -3.81 5.76
N ILE A 78 5.20 -4.95 5.10
CA ILE A 78 6.39 -5.78 5.34
C ILE A 78 7.61 -5.22 4.62
N LEU A 79 7.39 -4.73 3.39
CA LEU A 79 8.41 -4.09 2.56
C LEU A 79 7.95 -2.68 2.25
N PRO A 80 8.00 -1.78 3.25
CA PRO A 80 7.64 -0.39 3.02
C PRO A 80 8.55 0.19 1.94
N GLY A 81 7.90 0.87 1.00
CA GLY A 81 8.59 1.66 -0.02
C GLY A 81 9.59 2.64 0.58
#